data_AF-A0A6A6FQY2-F1
#
_entry.id   AF-A0A6A6FQY2-F1
#
_cell.length_a   1.000
_cell.length_b   1.000
_cell.length_c   1.000
_cell.angle_alpha   90.00
_cell.angle_beta   90.00
_cell.angle_gamma   90.00
#
_symmetry.space_group_name_H-M   'P 1'
#
loop_
_entity.id
_entity.type
_entity.pdbx_description
1 polymer ?
#
loop_
_entity_poly.entity_id
_entity_poly.type
_entity_poly.pdbx_seq_one_letter_code
_entity_poly.pdbx_strand_id
1 'polypeptide(L)'
;MECLQHESETANQRVYVEAFCVTQQQVVAELEAQQGVKYEVLDPVDGDKAVADAHKRLDRSENHDRQAALRTVVAEVWVAKYGASFIARGKKPRLEDFVEMPKITLQDVVKKVSSGSW
;
A
#
# COMPACT_ATOMS: atom_id res chain seq x y z
N MET A 1 -14.60 18.87 2.04
CA MET A 1 -14.48 17.41 2.26
C MET A 1 -15.58 16.80 1.41
N GLU A 2 -15.22 16.25 0.24
CA GLU A 2 -16.16 15.86 -0.82
C GLU A 2 -17.23 14.86 -0.34
N CYS A 3 -16.89 13.94 0.58
CA CYS A 3 -17.87 13.03 1.16
C CYS A 3 -19.07 13.74 1.82
N LEU A 4 -18.87 14.92 2.41
CA LEU A 4 -19.96 15.68 3.04
C LEU A 4 -20.90 16.35 2.02
N GLN A 5 -20.49 16.42 0.75
CA GLN A 5 -21.30 17.00 -0.33
C GLN A 5 -22.13 15.94 -1.08
N HIS A 6 -21.81 14.66 -0.86
CA HIS A 6 -22.43 13.49 -1.49
C HIS A 6 -23.00 12.56 -0.40
N GLU A 7 -23.84 13.10 0.47
CA GLU A 7 -24.40 12.35 1.61
C GLU A 7 -25.24 11.14 1.17
N SER A 8 -25.97 11.26 0.06
CA SER A 8 -26.77 10.15 -0.51
C SER A 8 -25.93 8.91 -0.84
N GLU A 9 -24.67 9.12 -1.22
CA GLU A 9 -23.74 8.08 -1.62
C GLU A 9 -22.84 7.63 -0.47
N THR A 10 -22.60 8.46 0.55
CA THR A 10 -21.53 8.23 1.54
C THR A 10 -21.99 8.11 2.98
N ALA A 11 -23.21 8.55 3.32
CA ALA A 11 -23.69 8.57 4.70
C ALA A 11 -23.72 7.15 5.31
N ASN A 12 -23.06 6.99 6.47
CA ASN A 12 -22.92 5.71 7.19
C ASN A 12 -22.26 4.58 6.37
N GLN A 13 -21.53 4.92 5.30
CA GLN A 13 -20.83 3.95 4.47
C GLN A 13 -19.31 4.06 4.63
N ARG A 14 -18.62 2.94 4.38
CA ARG A 14 -17.18 2.96 4.18
C ARG A 14 -16.93 3.39 2.75
N VAL A 15 -16.42 4.60 2.58
CA VAL A 15 -16.02 5.13 1.28
C VAL A 15 -14.59 4.73 1.00
N TYR A 16 -14.35 4.11 -0.14
CA TYR A 16 -13.01 3.70 -0.58
C TYR A 16 -12.43 4.77 -1.51
N VAL A 17 -11.12 5.00 -1.40
CA VAL A 17 -10.38 5.91 -2.28
C VAL A 17 -9.32 5.09 -3.00
N GLU A 18 -9.36 5.13 -4.32
CA GLU A 18 -8.43 4.44 -5.22
C GLU A 18 -7.68 5.49 -6.07
N ALA A 19 -6.86 6.31 -5.40
CA ALA A 19 -6.12 7.37 -6.09
C ALA A 19 -5.08 6.83 -7.10
N PHE A 20 -4.41 5.72 -6.76
CA PHE A 20 -3.46 5.03 -7.64
C PHE A 20 -3.21 3.58 -7.16
N CYS A 21 -2.97 2.66 -8.09
CA CYS A 21 -2.61 1.26 -7.82
C CYS A 21 -1.30 0.91 -8.53
N VAL A 22 -0.22 0.67 -7.78
CA VAL A 22 1.10 0.33 -8.35
C VAL A 22 1.77 -0.77 -7.53
N THR A 23 2.62 -1.55 -8.17
CA THR A 23 3.47 -2.53 -7.49
C THR A 23 4.74 -1.88 -6.93
N GLN A 24 5.37 -2.51 -5.95
CA GLN A 24 6.67 -2.07 -5.44
C GLN A 24 7.72 -1.98 -6.57
N GLN A 25 7.69 -2.91 -7.53
CA GLN A 25 8.60 -2.89 -8.68
C GLN A 25 8.40 -1.66 -9.57
N GLN A 26 7.15 -1.23 -9.77
CA GLN A 26 6.86 0.00 -10.53
C GLN A 26 7.38 1.23 -9.80
N VAL A 27 7.25 1.29 -8.47
CA VAL A 27 7.81 2.37 -7.65
C VAL A 27 9.33 2.43 -7.78
N VAL A 28 10.01 1.28 -7.67
CA VAL A 28 11.47 1.19 -7.81
C VAL A 28 11.92 1.62 -9.20
N ALA A 29 11.23 1.15 -10.26
CA ALA A 29 11.56 1.52 -11.64
C ALA A 29 11.42 3.03 -11.88
N GLU A 30 10.40 3.66 -11.31
CA GLU A 30 10.22 5.12 -11.40
C GLU A 30 11.32 5.88 -10.62
N LEU A 31 11.67 5.42 -9.42
CA LEU A 31 12.78 6.01 -8.63
C LEU A 31 14.10 5.96 -9.39
N GLU A 32 14.43 4.80 -9.96
CA GLU A 32 15.62 4.61 -10.80
C GLU A 32 15.62 5.54 -12.01
N ALA A 33 14.48 5.66 -12.70
CA ALA A 33 14.34 6.53 -13.86
C ALA A 33 14.52 8.02 -13.51
N GLN A 34 13.92 8.49 -12.41
CA GLN A 34 14.04 9.89 -11.99
C GLN A 34 15.44 10.25 -11.47
N GLN A 35 16.14 9.30 -10.84
CA GLN A 35 17.47 9.52 -10.29
C GLN A 35 18.60 9.21 -11.28
N GLY A 36 18.29 8.53 -12.40
CA GLY A 36 19.29 8.09 -13.36
C GLY A 36 20.23 7.02 -12.81
N VAL A 37 19.76 6.19 -11.86
CA VAL A 37 20.54 5.13 -11.21
C VAL A 37 19.88 3.76 -11.36
N LYS A 38 20.62 2.71 -11.04
CA LYS A 38 20.08 1.36 -10.87
C LYS A 38 20.38 0.88 -9.45
N TYR A 39 19.36 0.41 -8.74
CA TYR A 39 19.53 -0.12 -7.41
C TYR A 39 19.94 -1.59 -7.49
N GLU A 40 20.95 -1.94 -6.71
CA GLU A 40 21.30 -3.34 -6.50
C GLU A 40 20.50 -3.89 -5.33
N VAL A 41 19.88 -5.06 -5.52
CA VAL A 41 19.18 -5.77 -4.45
C VAL A 41 20.21 -6.55 -3.64
N LEU A 42 20.61 -5.99 -2.50
CA LEU A 42 21.65 -6.58 -1.65
C LEU A 42 21.16 -7.75 -0.79
N ASP A 43 19.92 -7.69 -0.32
CA ASP A 43 19.31 -8.72 0.54
C ASP A 43 17.87 -8.98 0.09
N PRO A 44 17.65 -9.93 -0.84
CA PRO A 44 16.31 -10.25 -1.30
C PRO A 44 15.52 -10.91 -0.17
N VAL A 45 14.42 -10.28 0.22
CA VAL A 45 13.51 -10.83 1.23
C VAL A 45 12.70 -11.96 0.64
N ASP A 46 12.87 -13.17 1.17
CA ASP A 46 11.92 -14.26 0.98
C ASP A 46 10.65 -13.99 1.80
N GLY A 47 9.61 -13.53 1.11
CA GLY A 47 8.33 -13.17 1.73
C GLY A 47 7.67 -14.33 2.47
N ASP A 48 7.81 -15.56 1.97
CA ASP A 48 7.15 -16.74 2.54
C ASP A 48 7.82 -17.12 3.86
N LYS A 49 9.16 -17.11 3.85
CA LYS A 49 9.95 -17.32 5.06
C LYS A 49 9.72 -16.21 6.08
N ALA A 50 9.69 -14.95 5.65
CA ALA A 50 9.47 -13.81 6.55
C ALA A 50 8.10 -13.88 7.25
N VAL A 51 7.05 -14.29 6.53
CA VAL A 51 5.71 -14.53 7.08
C VAL A 51 5.70 -15.70 8.05
N ALA A 52 6.28 -16.84 7.67
CA ALA A 52 6.33 -18.02 8.52
C ALA A 52 7.07 -17.73 9.84
N ASP A 53 8.17 -16.98 9.78
CA ASP A 53 8.95 -16.62 10.98
C ASP A 53 8.22 -15.57 11.84
N ALA A 54 7.45 -14.67 11.23
CA ALA A 54 6.58 -13.75 11.97
C ALA A 54 5.46 -14.50 12.72
N HIS A 55 4.79 -15.46 12.08
CA HIS A 55 3.77 -16.29 12.75
C HIS A 55 4.35 -17.06 13.94
N LYS A 56 5.51 -17.72 13.78
CA LYS A 56 6.17 -18.41 14.89
C LYS A 56 6.46 -17.49 16.09
N ARG A 57 6.83 -16.24 15.82
CA ARG A 57 7.08 -15.24 16.88
C ARG A 57 5.79 -14.80 17.57
N LEU A 58 4.70 -14.64 16.82
CA LEU A 58 3.39 -14.35 17.40
C LEU A 58 2.91 -15.49 18.30
N ASP A 59 3.00 -16.74 17.83
CA ASP A 59 2.61 -17.92 18.61
C ASP A 59 3.40 -18.00 19.93
N ARG A 60 4.71 -17.78 19.87
CA ARG A 60 5.60 -17.80 21.05
C ARG A 60 5.36 -16.65 22.02
N SER A 61 4.80 -15.55 21.54
CA SER A 61 4.55 -14.35 22.36
C SER A 61 3.09 -14.21 22.76
N GLU A 62 2.25 -15.23 22.52
CA GLU A 62 0.80 -15.16 22.72
C GLU A 62 0.18 -13.92 22.06
N ASN A 63 0.66 -13.57 20.86
CA ASN A 63 0.29 -12.38 20.08
C ASN A 63 0.71 -11.01 20.66
N HIS A 64 1.65 -10.97 21.59
CA HIS A 64 2.18 -9.70 22.13
C HIS A 64 3.34 -9.09 21.34
N ASP A 65 3.97 -9.84 20.42
CA ASP A 65 5.04 -9.33 19.57
C ASP A 65 4.52 -8.43 18.44
N ARG A 66 4.40 -7.13 18.74
CA ARG A 66 3.93 -6.09 17.81
C ARG A 66 4.74 -6.02 16.52
N GLN A 67 6.05 -6.31 16.57
CA GLN A 67 6.91 -6.27 15.38
C GLN A 67 6.62 -7.45 14.46
N ALA A 68 6.36 -8.63 15.03
CA ALA A 68 5.92 -9.79 14.27
C ALA A 68 4.53 -9.55 13.65
N ALA A 69 3.59 -8.94 14.40
CA ALA A 69 2.26 -8.58 13.89
C ALA A 69 2.34 -7.57 12.73
N LEU A 70 3.25 -6.58 12.80
CA LEU A 70 3.42 -5.64 11.72
C LEU A 70 3.98 -6.32 10.46
N ARG A 71 4.92 -7.27 10.62
CA ARG A 71 5.48 -8.02 9.48
C ARG A 71 4.45 -8.87 8.76
N THR A 72 3.52 -9.51 9.49
CA THR A 72 2.42 -10.27 8.86
C THR A 72 1.49 -9.33 8.08
N VAL A 73 1.15 -8.16 8.63
CA VAL A 73 0.32 -7.16 7.93
C VAL A 73 1.02 -6.63 6.67
N VAL A 74 2.31 -6.28 6.75
CA VAL A 74 3.08 -5.82 5.58
C VAL A 74 3.09 -6.88 4.48
N ALA A 75 3.30 -8.15 4.84
CA ALA A 75 3.29 -9.23 3.88
C ALA A 75 1.89 -9.48 3.27
N GLU A 76 0.82 -9.34 4.05
CA GLU A 76 -0.55 -9.38 3.52
C GLU A 76 -0.79 -8.29 2.47
N VAL A 77 -0.29 -7.08 2.71
CA VAL A 77 -0.44 -5.93 1.80
C VAL A 77 0.41 -6.12 0.53
N TRP A 78 1.62 -6.65 0.65
CA TRP A 78 2.60 -6.64 -0.45
C TRP A 78 2.62 -7.93 -1.27
N VAL A 79 2.22 -9.06 -0.69
CA VAL A 79 2.19 -10.34 -1.40
C VAL A 79 0.74 -10.64 -1.80
N ALA A 80 0.47 -10.51 -3.10
CA ALA A 80 -0.87 -10.67 -3.67
C ALA A 80 -1.58 -11.97 -3.26
N LYS A 81 -0.82 -13.05 -3.04
CA LYS A 81 -1.35 -14.37 -2.63
C LYS A 81 -2.01 -14.38 -1.24
N TYR A 82 -1.63 -13.45 -0.36
CA TYR A 82 -2.24 -13.29 0.97
C TYR A 82 -3.48 -12.37 0.93
N GLY A 83 -3.80 -11.83 -0.24
CA GLY A 83 -5.14 -11.36 -0.55
C GLY A 83 -5.52 -9.99 0.00
N ALA A 84 -4.61 -9.21 0.59
CA ALA A 84 -4.91 -7.83 0.99
C ALA A 84 -4.71 -6.82 -0.15
N SER A 85 -5.17 -7.17 -1.36
CA SER A 85 -5.51 -6.13 -2.34
C SER A 85 -6.75 -5.40 -1.80
N PHE A 86 -6.52 -4.37 -0.98
CA PHE A 86 -7.58 -3.50 -0.46
C PHE A 86 -8.39 -2.86 -1.58
N ILE A 87 -7.78 -2.77 -2.77
CA ILE A 87 -8.38 -2.33 -4.02
C ILE A 87 -9.35 -3.39 -4.57
N ALA A 88 -8.91 -4.64 -4.73
CA ALA A 88 -9.80 -5.73 -5.18
C ALA A 88 -10.90 -6.06 -4.16
N ARG A 89 -10.64 -5.82 -2.86
CA ARG A 89 -11.62 -5.96 -1.78
C ARG A 89 -12.43 -4.68 -1.51
N GLY A 90 -12.12 -3.59 -2.21
CA GLY A 90 -12.81 -2.32 -2.11
C GLY A 90 -14.28 -2.52 -2.49
N LYS A 91 -15.17 -2.44 -1.52
CA LYS A 91 -16.61 -2.50 -1.77
C LYS A 91 -17.06 -1.13 -2.26
N LYS A 92 -18.14 -1.07 -3.05
CA LYS A 92 -18.78 0.23 -3.34
C LYS A 92 -19.26 0.86 -2.03
N PRO A 93 -19.23 2.20 -1.90
CA PRO A 93 -18.97 3.20 -2.95
C PRO A 93 -17.48 3.62 -3.00
N ARG A 94 -16.94 3.87 -4.19
CA ARG A 94 -15.62 4.47 -4.39
C ARG A 94 -15.77 5.96 -4.66
N LEU A 95 -14.96 6.80 -4.02
CA LEU A 95 -15.08 8.25 -4.11
C LEU A 95 -15.00 8.73 -5.58
N GLU A 96 -14.14 8.10 -6.37
CA GLU A 96 -13.94 8.37 -7.79
C GLU A 96 -15.18 8.07 -8.66
N ASP A 97 -16.15 7.29 -8.17
CA ASP A 97 -17.38 7.00 -8.91
C ASP A 97 -18.34 8.22 -8.93
N PHE A 98 -18.17 9.21 -8.04
CA PHE A 98 -19.07 10.36 -7.91
C PHE A 98 -18.36 11.70 -7.63
N VAL A 99 -17.03 11.73 -7.56
CA VAL A 99 -16.20 12.93 -7.40
C VAL A 99 -15.08 12.92 -8.44
N GLU A 100 -14.88 14.05 -9.12
CA GLU A 100 -13.71 14.22 -9.98
C GLU A 100 -12.46 14.44 -9.13
N MET A 101 -11.63 13.41 -9.03
CA MET A 101 -10.40 13.45 -8.25
C MET A 101 -9.21 13.92 -9.12
N PRO A 102 -8.34 14.82 -8.61
CA PRO A 102 -7.11 15.16 -9.30
C PRO A 102 -6.25 13.90 -9.47
N LYS A 103 -5.86 13.59 -10.72
CA LYS A 103 -5.04 12.43 -11.05
C LYS A 103 -3.62 12.64 -10.54
N ILE A 104 -3.33 12.09 -9.37
CA ILE A 104 -1.96 12.00 -8.86
C ILE A 104 -1.28 10.82 -9.57
N THR A 105 -0.19 11.09 -10.28
CA THR A 105 0.58 10.03 -10.95
C THR A 105 1.67 9.46 -10.04
N LEU A 106 2.15 8.25 -10.34
CA LEU A 106 3.33 7.68 -9.66
C LEU A 106 4.53 8.63 -9.74
N GLN A 107 4.71 9.28 -10.89
CA GLN A 107 5.77 10.26 -11.13
C GLN A 107 5.69 11.43 -10.12
N ASP A 108 4.49 11.98 -9.91
CA ASP A 108 4.26 13.10 -8.99
C ASP A 108 4.60 12.71 -7.54
N VAL A 109 4.21 11.50 -7.13
CA VAL A 109 4.50 10.99 -5.78
C VAL A 109 5.99 10.80 -5.58
N VAL A 110 6.65 10.12 -6.51
CA VAL A 110 8.09 9.83 -6.42
C VAL A 110 8.90 11.13 -6.40
N LYS A 111 8.55 12.09 -7.26
CA LYS A 111 9.22 13.40 -7.35
C LYS A 111 9.10 14.18 -6.04
N LYS A 112 7.93 14.15 -5.40
CA LYS A 112 7.72 14.84 -4.13
C LYS A 112 8.61 14.27 -3.02
N VAL A 113 8.71 12.94 -2.94
CA VAL A 113 9.52 12.26 -1.91
C VAL A 113 11.02 12.46 -2.15
N SER A 114 11.48 12.43 -3.40
CA SER A 114 12.89 12.65 -3.74
C SER A 114 13.34 14.10 -3.57
N SER A 115 12.43 15.07 -3.66
CA SER A 115 12.71 16.49 -3.44
C SER A 115 12.83 16.91 -1.96
N GLY A 116 12.38 16.06 -1.04
CA GLY A 116 12.56 16.26 0.40
C GLY A 116 13.94 15.74 0.83
N SER A 117 14.95 16.61 0.86
CA SER A 117 16.23 16.28 1.50
C SER A 117 16.00 15.91 2.97
N TRP A 118 16.50 14.74 3.37
CA TRP A 118 16.60 14.29 4.76
C TRP A 118 17.71 15.03 5.50
#